data_AF-A0A971LHH1-F1
#
_entry.id   AF-A0A971LHH1-F1
#
_cell.length_a   1.000
_cell.length_b   1.000
_cell.length_c   1.000
_cell.angle_alpha   90.00
_cell.angle_beta   90.00
_cell.angle_gamma   90.00
#
_symmetry.space_group_name_H-M   'P 1'
#
loop_
_entity.id
_entity.type
_entity.pdbx_description
1 polymer ?
#
loop_
_entity_poly.entity_id
_entity_poly.type
_entity_poly.pdbx_seq_one_letter_code
_entity_poly.pdbx_strand_id
1 'polypeptide(L)'
;MNMRKRKDDFPRFHVFLKFLISYLAITIVFMIPLLLLYRASLHNSKESIVKDSYANMQKGYVTIENELLHLNKMAAQLRNDSSFQKITRQSGGIPADQVYDLVRANKKMRDSGFTSDMIFDNYMIFKQNNTAISRSRIITDTNDLEEYIDPYKNWNQYISDNSRQIMFMNSSILKYRDSVFNSYESKEIINCVLSLPLGNPSLFDSAMLVQLDTRQILYRLASEEVLEHGFYI
;
A
#
# COMPACT_ATOMS: atom_id res chain seq x y z
N MET A 1 -54.41 55.97 -26.56
CA MET A 1 -54.50 55.46 -25.18
C MET A 1 -55.71 54.55 -25.07
N ASN A 2 -55.49 53.36 -24.53
CA ASN A 2 -56.45 52.40 -23.95
C ASN A 2 -57.38 51.51 -24.82
N MET A 3 -56.98 50.23 -24.78
CA MET A 3 -57.82 49.04 -24.51
C MET A 3 -58.76 48.51 -25.60
N ARG A 4 -58.28 48.30 -26.84
CA ARG A 4 -58.99 47.43 -27.80
C ARG A 4 -58.17 46.34 -28.50
N LYS A 5 -56.87 46.20 -28.21
CA LYS A 5 -56.03 45.12 -28.76
C LYS A 5 -55.74 43.96 -27.80
N ARG A 6 -56.49 43.81 -26.71
CA ARG A 6 -56.27 42.71 -25.75
C ARG A 6 -57.18 41.50 -25.94
N LYS A 7 -58.19 41.50 -26.83
CA LYS A 7 -59.18 40.41 -26.90
C LYS A 7 -58.94 39.37 -28.01
N ASP A 8 -58.14 39.68 -29.03
CA ASP A 8 -58.00 38.80 -30.21
C ASP A 8 -56.76 37.88 -30.18
N ASP A 9 -55.85 38.07 -29.22
CA ASP A 9 -54.68 37.18 -29.02
C ASP A 9 -54.99 35.97 -28.12
N PHE A 10 -56.06 36.02 -27.33
CA PHE A 10 -56.49 34.95 -26.44
C PHE A 10 -56.84 33.62 -27.12
N PRO A 11 -57.57 33.56 -28.27
CA PRO A 11 -57.91 32.29 -28.89
C PRO A 11 -56.69 31.57 -29.47
N ARG A 12 -55.72 32.30 -30.04
CA ARG A 12 -54.49 31.70 -30.57
C ARG A 12 -53.57 31.22 -29.45
N PHE A 13 -53.47 31.99 -28.37
CA PHE A 13 -52.71 31.60 -27.17
C PHE A 13 -53.30 30.35 -26.48
N HIS A 14 -54.63 30.25 -26.41
CA HIS A 14 -55.31 29.08 -25.83
C HIS A 14 -55.06 27.81 -26.65
N VAL A 15 -55.10 27.91 -27.98
CA VAL A 15 -54.76 26.79 -28.88
C VAL A 15 -53.30 26.39 -28.73
N PHE A 16 -52.38 27.36 -28.69
CA PHE A 16 -50.96 27.11 -28.44
C PHE A 16 -50.72 26.41 -27.09
N LEU A 17 -51.34 26.90 -26.01
CA LEU A 17 -51.21 26.31 -24.67
C LEU A 17 -51.73 24.86 -24.64
N LYS A 18 -52.83 24.58 -25.34
CA LYS A 18 -53.38 23.23 -25.45
C LYS A 18 -52.42 22.28 -26.17
N PHE A 19 -51.79 22.72 -27.26
CA PHE A 19 -50.76 21.92 -27.94
C PHE A 19 -49.52 21.76 -27.08
N LEU A 20 -49.04 22.82 -26.41
CA LEU A 20 -47.89 22.76 -25.50
C LEU A 20 -48.11 21.75 -24.37
N ILE A 21 -49.27 21.78 -23.71
CA ILE A 21 -49.63 20.81 -22.67
C ILE A 21 -49.67 19.39 -23.24
N SER A 22 -50.24 19.21 -24.43
CA SER A 22 -50.27 17.90 -25.09
C SER A 22 -48.87 17.36 -25.39
N TYR A 23 -47.97 18.19 -25.90
CA TYR A 23 -46.59 17.79 -26.15
C TYR A 23 -45.84 17.50 -24.85
N LEU A 24 -46.04 18.33 -23.82
CA LEU A 24 -45.40 18.16 -22.51
C LEU A 24 -45.91 16.90 -21.79
N ALA A 25 -47.19 16.57 -21.92
CA ALA A 25 -47.76 15.31 -21.43
C ALA A 25 -47.14 14.10 -22.12
N ILE A 26 -46.97 14.14 -23.46
CA ILE A 26 -46.29 13.09 -24.21
C ILE A 26 -44.83 12.95 -23.73
N THR A 27 -44.11 14.06 -23.55
CA THR A 27 -42.74 14.04 -23.02
C THR A 27 -42.67 13.44 -21.62
N ILE A 28 -43.60 13.77 -20.71
CA ILE A 28 -43.65 13.18 -19.37
C ILE A 28 -43.85 11.66 -19.43
N VAL A 29 -44.75 11.19 -20.30
CA VAL A 29 -45.00 9.76 -20.50
C VAL A 29 -43.72 9.02 -20.94
N PHE A 30 -42.88 9.63 -21.76
CA PHE A 30 -41.58 9.07 -22.15
C PHE A 30 -40.47 9.26 -21.10
N MET A 31 -40.51 10.33 -20.31
CA MET A 31 -39.51 10.59 -19.27
C MET A 31 -39.62 9.63 -18.09
N ILE A 32 -40.84 9.23 -17.70
CA ILE A 32 -41.06 8.29 -16.57
C ILE A 32 -40.30 6.97 -16.76
N PRO A 33 -40.46 6.21 -17.86
CA PRO A 33 -39.72 4.95 -18.05
C PRO A 33 -38.21 5.20 -18.19
N LEU A 34 -37.80 6.32 -18.77
CA LEU A 34 -36.39 6.67 -18.93
C LEU A 34 -35.72 6.93 -17.57
N LEU A 35 -36.43 7.59 -16.65
CA LEU A 35 -35.97 7.83 -15.29
C LEU A 35 -35.91 6.53 -14.47
N LEU A 36 -36.87 5.62 -14.66
CA LEU A 36 -36.83 4.29 -14.05
C LEU A 36 -35.65 3.45 -14.55
N LEU A 37 -35.40 3.45 -15.87
CA LEU A 37 -34.24 2.78 -16.46
C LEU A 37 -32.94 3.38 -15.98
N TYR A 38 -32.85 4.71 -15.89
CA TYR A 38 -31.68 5.40 -15.36
C TYR A 38 -31.40 5.00 -13.91
N ARG A 39 -32.42 4.94 -13.04
CA ARG A 39 -32.28 4.48 -11.66
C ARG A 39 -31.83 3.02 -11.56
N ALA A 40 -32.42 2.14 -12.36
CA ALA A 40 -32.04 0.73 -12.40
C ALA A 40 -30.61 0.54 -12.90
N SER A 41 -30.23 1.26 -13.96
CA SER A 41 -28.86 1.24 -14.51
C SER A 41 -27.84 1.75 -13.49
N LEU A 42 -28.14 2.86 -12.79
CA LEU A 42 -27.29 3.35 -11.70
C LEU A 42 -27.16 2.34 -10.57
N HIS A 43 -28.27 1.73 -10.13
CA HIS A 43 -28.24 0.75 -9.05
C HIS A 43 -27.39 -0.46 -9.42
N ASN A 44 -27.60 -1.04 -10.60
CA ASN A 44 -26.86 -2.20 -11.09
C ASN A 44 -25.37 -1.87 -11.29
N SER A 45 -25.05 -0.67 -11.78
CA SER A 45 -23.67 -0.24 -11.94
C SER A 45 -22.97 -0.11 -10.58
N LYS A 46 -23.63 0.51 -9.59
CA LYS A 46 -23.09 0.59 -8.23
C LYS A 46 -22.88 -0.80 -7.61
N GLU A 47 -23.85 -1.69 -7.77
CA GLU A 47 -23.74 -3.06 -7.24
C GLU A 47 -22.60 -3.84 -7.91
N SER A 48 -22.43 -3.71 -9.23
CA SER A 48 -21.32 -4.33 -9.95
C SER A 48 -19.98 -3.80 -9.47
N ILE A 49 -19.81 -2.48 -9.40
CA ILE A 49 -18.57 -1.84 -8.97
C ILE A 49 -18.19 -2.28 -7.55
N VAL A 50 -19.18 -2.33 -6.64
CA VAL A 50 -18.95 -2.80 -5.27
C VAL A 50 -18.52 -4.27 -5.26
N LYS A 51 -19.21 -5.13 -6.00
CA LYS A 51 -18.89 -6.56 -6.10
C LYS A 51 -17.50 -6.79 -6.69
N ASP A 52 -17.16 -6.08 -7.76
CA ASP A 52 -15.87 -6.17 -8.43
C ASP A 52 -14.76 -5.62 -7.53
N SER A 53 -15.02 -4.53 -6.79
CA SER A 53 -14.10 -4.02 -5.76
C SER A 53 -13.86 -5.05 -4.66
N TYR A 54 -14.88 -5.74 -4.17
CA TYR A 54 -14.70 -6.81 -3.16
C TYR A 54 -13.92 -7.99 -3.71
N ALA A 55 -14.19 -8.41 -4.94
CA ALA A 55 -13.46 -9.50 -5.60
C ALA A 55 -11.98 -9.14 -5.79
N ASN A 56 -11.69 -7.92 -6.24
CA ASN A 56 -10.33 -7.41 -6.37
C ASN A 56 -9.64 -7.29 -5.02
N MET A 57 -10.33 -6.79 -3.99
CA MET A 57 -9.76 -6.72 -2.64
C MET A 57 -9.41 -8.11 -2.10
N GLN A 58 -10.27 -9.11 -2.31
CA GLN A 58 -9.99 -10.48 -1.88
C GLN A 58 -8.80 -11.08 -2.64
N LYS A 59 -8.73 -10.89 -3.95
CA LYS A 59 -7.61 -11.35 -4.78
C LYS A 59 -6.30 -10.65 -4.40
N GLY A 60 -6.37 -9.34 -4.19
CA GLY A 60 -5.26 -8.50 -3.74
C GLY A 60 -4.73 -8.94 -2.39
N TYR A 61 -5.63 -9.17 -1.42
CA TYR A 61 -5.30 -9.67 -0.09
C TYR A 61 -4.53 -11.00 -0.18
N VAL A 62 -5.06 -12.00 -0.91
CA VAL A 62 -4.40 -13.30 -1.06
C VAL A 62 -3.04 -13.16 -1.75
N THR A 63 -2.90 -12.24 -2.70
CA THR A 63 -1.63 -11.98 -3.38
C THR A 63 -0.60 -11.38 -2.43
N ILE A 64 -1.00 -10.37 -1.66
CA ILE A 64 -0.13 -9.72 -0.65
C ILE A 64 0.26 -10.74 0.43
N GLU A 65 -0.69 -11.53 0.92
CA GLU A 65 -0.43 -12.59 1.90
C GLU A 65 0.60 -13.61 1.39
N ASN A 66 0.44 -14.09 0.15
CA ASN A 66 1.39 -15.02 -0.47
C ASN A 66 2.79 -14.40 -0.63
N GLU A 67 2.87 -13.13 -1.03
CA GLU A 67 4.14 -12.40 -1.10
C GLU A 67 4.78 -12.28 0.29
N LEU A 68 4.04 -11.92 1.33
CA LEU A 68 4.55 -11.84 2.69
C LEU A 68 5.04 -13.19 3.22
N LEU A 69 4.32 -14.28 2.95
CA LEU A 69 4.74 -15.63 3.31
C LEU A 69 6.03 -16.03 2.58
N HIS A 70 6.16 -15.65 1.30
CA HIS A 70 7.39 -15.85 0.55
C HIS A 70 8.56 -15.04 1.13
N LEU A 71 8.32 -13.78 1.51
CA LEU A 71 9.31 -12.94 2.19
C LEU A 71 9.77 -13.52 3.52
N ASN A 72 8.83 -14.03 4.33
CA ASN A 72 9.16 -14.69 5.59
C ASN A 72 10.03 -15.93 5.37
N LYS A 73 9.75 -16.73 4.33
CA LYS A 73 10.58 -17.88 3.95
C LYS A 73 11.99 -17.46 3.53
N MET A 74 12.11 -16.43 2.69
CA MET A 74 13.41 -15.90 2.25
C MET A 74 14.22 -15.33 3.43
N ALA A 75 13.56 -14.58 4.31
CA ALA A 75 14.16 -14.02 5.52
C ALA A 75 14.71 -15.14 6.42
N ALA A 76 13.93 -16.22 6.61
CA ALA A 76 14.38 -17.39 7.37
C ALA A 76 15.54 -18.13 6.69
N GLN A 77 15.55 -18.23 5.36
CA GLN A 77 16.66 -18.83 4.60
C GLN A 77 17.95 -18.01 4.76
N LEU A 78 17.87 -16.69 4.61
CA LEU A 78 19.00 -15.80 4.85
C LEU A 78 19.50 -15.90 6.29
N ARG A 79 18.59 -15.92 7.27
CA ARG A 79 18.93 -16.08 8.67
C ARG A 79 19.71 -17.37 8.95
N ASN A 80 19.34 -18.46 8.29
CA ASN A 80 19.97 -19.76 8.45
C ASN A 80 21.31 -19.88 7.71
N ASP A 81 21.66 -18.89 6.89
CA ASP A 81 22.95 -18.87 6.23
C ASP A 81 24.10 -18.62 7.22
N SER A 82 25.21 -19.32 7.01
CA SER A 82 26.39 -19.23 7.87
C SER A 82 26.92 -17.81 8.09
N SER A 83 26.87 -16.92 7.08
CA SER A 83 27.34 -15.54 7.23
C SER A 83 26.44 -14.74 8.18
N PHE A 84 25.11 -14.90 8.06
CA PHE A 84 24.15 -14.25 8.94
C PHE A 84 24.21 -14.84 10.36
N GLN A 85 24.32 -16.16 10.51
CA GLN A 85 24.44 -16.81 11.82
C GLN A 85 25.66 -16.33 12.61
N LYS A 86 26.81 -16.13 11.95
CA LYS A 86 28.00 -15.59 12.61
C LYS A 86 27.77 -14.16 13.10
N ILE A 87 27.17 -13.31 12.26
CA ILE A 87 26.85 -11.92 12.59
C ILE A 87 25.87 -11.85 13.76
N THR A 88 24.84 -12.72 13.80
CA THR A 88 23.84 -12.72 14.89
C THR A 88 24.43 -13.11 16.25
N ARG A 89 25.47 -13.95 16.27
CA ARG A 89 26.15 -14.40 17.51
C ARG A 89 27.14 -13.38 18.06
N GLN A 90 27.43 -12.31 17.31
CA GLN A 90 28.33 -11.25 17.75
C GLN A 90 27.58 -10.32 18.68
N SER A 91 28.22 -10.00 19.82
CA SER A 91 27.76 -8.98 20.75
C SER A 91 28.65 -7.75 20.62
N GLY A 92 28.02 -6.59 20.40
CA GLY A 92 28.74 -5.31 20.27
C GLY A 92 29.17 -4.96 18.84
N GLY A 93 30.29 -4.24 18.72
CA GLY A 93 30.84 -3.78 17.43
C GLY A 93 31.48 -4.91 16.63
N ILE A 94 31.51 -4.78 15.30
CA ILE A 94 31.96 -5.85 14.41
C ILE A 94 33.50 -5.89 14.35
N PRO A 95 34.14 -7.01 14.76
CA PRO A 95 35.58 -7.18 14.68
C PRO A 95 36.12 -7.08 13.25
N ALA A 96 37.34 -6.56 13.07
CA ALA A 96 37.95 -6.35 11.75
C ALA A 96 38.09 -7.65 10.94
N ASP A 97 38.30 -8.79 11.60
CA ASP A 97 38.38 -10.13 11.01
C ASP A 97 37.02 -10.67 10.50
N GLN A 98 35.92 -10.03 10.88
CA GLN A 98 34.56 -10.45 10.56
C GLN A 98 33.86 -9.53 9.54
N VAL A 99 34.59 -8.51 9.06
CA VAL A 99 34.17 -7.64 7.94
C VAL A 99 33.89 -8.46 6.66
N TYR A 100 34.62 -9.55 6.46
CA TYR A 100 34.38 -10.44 5.32
C TYR A 100 32.99 -11.10 5.37
N ASP A 101 32.55 -11.55 6.55
CA ASP A 101 31.23 -12.17 6.72
C ASP A 101 30.11 -11.14 6.51
N LEU A 102 30.31 -9.89 6.93
CA LEU A 102 29.40 -8.76 6.63
C LEU A 102 29.24 -8.51 5.14
N VAL A 103 30.35 -8.37 4.41
CA VAL A 103 30.32 -8.11 2.96
C VAL A 103 29.66 -9.27 2.23
N ARG A 104 29.92 -10.50 2.67
CA ARG A 104 29.28 -11.71 2.12
C ARG A 104 27.78 -11.74 2.40
N ALA A 105 27.34 -11.37 3.61
CA ALA A 105 25.93 -11.26 3.97
C ALA A 105 25.21 -10.17 3.16
N ASN A 106 25.83 -8.98 2.99
CA ASN A 106 25.30 -7.92 2.14
C ASN A 106 25.15 -8.38 0.68
N LYS A 107 26.18 -9.03 0.12
CA LYS A 107 26.09 -9.60 -1.23
C LYS A 107 24.94 -10.59 -1.35
N LYS A 108 24.75 -11.48 -0.37
CA LYS A 108 23.61 -12.41 -0.35
C LYS A 108 22.27 -11.70 -0.22
N MET A 109 22.17 -10.65 0.60
CA MET A 109 20.96 -9.84 0.72
C MET A 109 20.60 -9.22 -0.64
N ARG A 110 21.59 -8.64 -1.34
CA ARG A 110 21.40 -8.10 -2.68
C ARG A 110 20.99 -9.16 -3.70
N ASP A 111 21.58 -10.35 -3.64
CA ASP A 111 21.36 -11.44 -4.60
C ASP A 111 20.11 -12.30 -4.26
N SER A 112 19.48 -12.11 -3.10
CA SER A 112 18.42 -12.99 -2.55
C SER A 112 17.05 -12.88 -3.23
N GLY A 113 16.90 -12.07 -4.27
CA GLY A 113 15.70 -12.07 -5.11
C GLY A 113 14.50 -11.35 -4.50
N PHE A 114 14.67 -10.51 -3.47
CA PHE A 114 13.66 -9.53 -3.03
C PHE A 114 13.43 -8.49 -4.14
N THR A 115 12.68 -8.88 -5.17
CA THR A 115 12.48 -8.14 -6.43
C THR A 115 11.01 -7.85 -6.71
N SER A 116 10.12 -7.98 -5.71
CA SER A 116 8.73 -7.56 -5.87
C SER A 116 8.65 -6.04 -5.96
N ASP A 117 7.86 -5.53 -6.91
CA ASP A 117 7.53 -4.11 -7.05
C ASP A 117 6.89 -3.53 -5.78
N MET A 118 6.29 -4.39 -4.94
CA MET A 118 5.72 -3.99 -3.66
C MET A 118 6.80 -3.61 -2.62
N ILE A 119 8.04 -4.06 -2.80
CA ILE A 119 9.10 -3.90 -1.81
C ILE A 119 9.97 -2.71 -2.21
N PHE A 120 9.86 -1.64 -1.43
CA PHE A 120 10.72 -0.50 -1.58
C PHE A 120 12.15 -0.82 -1.11
N ASP A 121 12.29 -1.27 0.15
CA ASP A 121 13.57 -1.73 0.67
C ASP A 121 13.43 -2.75 1.80
N ASN A 122 14.55 -3.34 2.21
CA ASN A 122 14.57 -4.28 3.32
C ASN A 122 15.88 -4.23 4.10
N TYR A 123 15.78 -4.53 5.39
CA TYR A 123 16.85 -4.47 6.36
C TYR A 123 16.78 -5.69 7.27
N MET A 124 17.87 -6.42 7.37
CA MET A 124 18.06 -7.44 8.39
C MET A 124 18.77 -6.83 9.58
N ILE A 125 18.11 -6.86 10.73
CA ILE A 125 18.54 -6.27 11.99
C ILE A 125 18.77 -7.41 12.98
N PHE A 126 19.81 -7.32 13.80
CA PHE A 126 20.13 -8.35 14.78
C PHE A 126 20.02 -7.79 16.19
N LYS A 127 19.58 -8.63 17.14
CA LYS A 127 19.35 -8.22 18.52
C LYS A 127 20.64 -7.91 19.29
N GLN A 128 21.69 -8.70 19.05
CA GLN A 128 22.94 -8.65 19.85
C GLN A 128 24.00 -7.70 19.26
N ASN A 129 23.85 -7.32 18.00
CA ASN A 129 24.74 -6.37 17.34
C ASN A 129 23.95 -5.13 16.91
N ASN A 130 24.59 -3.98 16.86
CA ASN A 130 23.93 -2.74 16.45
C ASN A 130 23.97 -2.56 14.92
N THR A 131 23.99 -3.65 14.16
CA THR A 131 24.19 -3.63 12.71
C THR A 131 22.90 -3.98 11.98
N ALA A 132 22.65 -3.27 10.89
CA ALA A 132 21.62 -3.60 9.93
C ALA A 132 22.23 -3.83 8.54
N ILE A 133 21.73 -4.84 7.84
CA ILE A 133 22.20 -5.20 6.49
C ILE A 133 21.02 -5.07 5.54
N SER A 134 21.17 -4.27 4.50
CA SER A 134 20.18 -4.12 3.42
C SER A 134 20.77 -4.60 2.09
N ARG A 135 20.00 -4.48 1.00
CA ARG A 135 20.49 -4.75 -0.36
C ARG A 135 21.53 -3.73 -0.85
N SER A 136 21.45 -2.49 -0.36
CA SER A 136 22.26 -1.37 -0.87
C SER A 136 23.43 -1.02 0.04
N ARG A 137 23.30 -1.26 1.35
CA ARG A 137 24.23 -0.77 2.37
C ARG A 137 24.29 -1.66 3.61
N ILE A 138 25.40 -1.51 4.32
CA ILE A 138 25.62 -2.04 5.67
C ILE A 138 25.63 -0.85 6.60
N ILE A 139 24.83 -0.91 7.66
CA ILE A 139 24.70 0.13 8.66
C ILE A 139 25.23 -0.46 9.96
N THR A 140 26.29 0.12 10.51
CA THR A 140 26.99 -0.42 11.69
C THR A 140 26.42 0.09 13.02
N ASP A 141 25.58 1.12 12.97
CA ASP A 141 24.82 1.63 14.10
C ASP A 141 23.33 1.76 13.71
N THR A 142 22.44 0.98 14.34
CA THR A 142 21.01 1.00 14.00
C THR A 142 20.34 2.34 14.36
N ASN A 143 20.99 3.23 15.12
CA ASN A 143 20.48 4.58 15.33
C ASN A 143 20.55 5.43 14.04
N ASP A 144 21.48 5.11 13.12
CA ASP A 144 21.54 5.75 11.81
C ASP A 144 20.33 5.36 10.91
N LEU A 145 19.54 4.37 11.34
CA LEU A 145 18.27 4.04 10.67
C LEU A 145 17.20 5.11 10.89
N GLU A 146 17.33 6.04 11.84
CA GLU A 146 16.33 7.11 12.06
C GLU A 146 16.08 7.94 10.78
N GLU A 147 17.09 8.10 9.91
CA GLU A 147 16.94 8.79 8.62
C GLU A 147 16.14 7.99 7.58
N TYR A 148 16.04 6.67 7.76
CA TYR A 148 15.51 5.73 6.76
C TYR A 148 14.26 4.99 7.25
N ILE A 149 14.00 4.99 8.56
CA ILE A 149 13.00 4.19 9.25
C ILE A 149 12.49 4.97 10.48
N ASP A 150 11.24 5.41 10.40
CA ASP A 150 10.52 6.13 11.46
C ASP A 150 9.75 5.11 12.36
N PRO A 151 9.71 5.20 13.72
CA PRO A 151 10.35 6.15 14.65
C PRO A 151 11.20 5.47 15.76
N TYR A 152 11.61 4.20 15.61
CA TYR A 152 12.16 3.44 16.73
C TYR A 152 13.64 3.73 16.98
N LYS A 153 13.92 4.51 18.04
CA LYS A 153 15.22 4.53 18.70
C LYS A 153 15.46 3.16 19.33
N ASN A 154 16.52 2.46 18.95
CA ASN A 154 16.88 1.10 19.39
C ASN A 154 15.99 -0.04 18.84
N TRP A 155 16.12 -0.33 17.54
CA TRP A 155 15.53 -1.52 16.90
C TRP A 155 15.86 -2.84 17.62
N ASN A 156 17.03 -2.95 18.25
CA ASN A 156 17.44 -4.14 19.00
C ASN A 156 16.52 -4.43 20.20
N GLN A 157 16.04 -3.39 20.86
CA GLN A 157 15.09 -3.51 21.96
C GLN A 157 13.72 -3.93 21.44
N TYR A 158 13.29 -3.35 20.32
CA TYR A 158 12.03 -3.73 19.68
C TYR A 158 11.96 -5.22 19.32
N ILE A 159 13.03 -5.80 18.78
CA ILE A 159 13.11 -7.25 18.49
C ILE A 159 12.95 -8.08 19.78
N SER A 160 13.43 -7.56 20.90
CA SER A 160 13.40 -8.26 22.19
C SER A 160 12.02 -8.27 22.84
N ASP A 161 11.27 -7.19 22.66
CA ASP A 161 9.97 -6.98 23.33
C ASP A 161 8.80 -7.54 22.51
N ASN A 162 9.02 -7.87 21.23
CA ASN A 162 7.95 -8.30 20.33
C ASN A 162 7.79 -9.83 20.31
N SER A 163 6.58 -10.30 20.62
CA SER A 163 6.25 -11.74 20.62
C SER A 163 5.67 -12.23 19.29
N ARG A 164 5.37 -11.33 18.34
CA ARG A 164 4.75 -11.67 17.05
C ARG A 164 5.80 -11.93 15.98
N GLN A 165 5.58 -12.96 15.18
CA GLN A 165 6.43 -13.29 14.04
C GLN A 165 6.28 -12.29 12.89
N ILE A 166 5.07 -11.80 12.63
CA ILE A 166 4.79 -10.80 11.60
C ILE A 166 4.02 -9.65 12.24
N MET A 167 4.50 -8.43 12.04
CA MET A 167 3.86 -7.22 12.53
C MET A 167 3.89 -6.11 11.49
N PHE A 168 2.76 -5.44 11.31
CA PHE A 168 2.67 -4.22 10.51
C PHE A 168 2.70 -3.00 11.43
N MET A 169 3.47 -2.00 11.03
CA MET A 169 3.42 -0.68 11.63
C MET A 169 2.53 0.23 10.78
N ASN A 170 2.14 1.37 11.36
CA ASN A 170 1.36 2.37 10.65
C ASN A 170 2.10 2.88 9.41
N SER A 171 1.33 3.34 8.41
CA SER A 171 1.93 4.00 7.26
C SER A 171 2.68 5.25 7.70
N SER A 172 3.81 5.50 7.05
CA SER A 172 4.66 6.66 7.31
C SER A 172 5.18 7.21 5.99
N ILE A 173 5.49 8.50 5.99
CA ILE A 173 6.11 9.16 4.83
C ILE A 173 7.62 9.06 5.01
N LEU A 174 8.25 8.25 4.18
CA LEU A 174 9.69 8.14 4.11
C LEU A 174 10.25 9.19 3.15
N LYS A 175 11.23 9.95 3.61
CA LYS A 175 12.06 10.79 2.74
C LYS A 175 13.29 10.00 2.32
N TYR A 176 13.49 9.83 1.02
CA TYR A 176 14.61 9.07 0.48
C TYR A 176 15.29 9.83 -0.66
N ARG A 177 16.51 9.41 -1.01
CA ARG A 177 17.22 9.85 -2.21
C ARG A 177 18.04 8.69 -2.74
N ASP A 178 18.00 8.47 -4.05
CA ASP A 178 18.79 7.40 -4.69
C ASP A 178 20.27 7.78 -4.82
N SER A 179 20.56 9.08 -4.82
CA SER A 179 21.90 9.63 -4.95
C SER A 179 22.05 10.87 -4.08
N VAL A 180 23.26 11.10 -3.58
CA VAL A 180 23.61 12.31 -2.82
C VAL A 180 23.40 13.58 -3.65
N PHE A 181 23.44 13.45 -4.98
CA PHE A 181 23.24 14.55 -5.93
C PHE A 181 21.77 14.83 -6.26
N ASN A 182 20.85 13.93 -5.90
CA ASN A 182 19.43 14.10 -6.18
C ASN A 182 18.71 14.77 -4.99
N SER A 183 17.64 15.50 -5.29
CA SER A 183 16.72 16.00 -4.27
C SER A 183 16.05 14.84 -3.53
N TYR A 184 15.70 15.06 -2.27
CA TYR A 184 14.89 14.12 -1.52
C TYR A 184 13.51 13.98 -2.15
N GLU A 185 13.06 12.73 -2.28
CA GLU A 185 11.71 12.35 -2.66
C GLU A 185 10.96 11.82 -1.44
N SER A 186 9.64 11.99 -1.43
CA SER A 186 8.77 11.48 -0.36
C SER A 186 7.96 10.31 -0.89
N LYS A 187 7.94 9.21 -0.14
CA LYS A 187 7.18 8.01 -0.46
C LYS A 187 6.41 7.52 0.75
N GLU A 188 5.14 7.21 0.56
CA GLU A 188 4.33 6.58 1.61
C GLU A 188 4.62 5.09 1.64
N ILE A 189 5.02 4.60 2.82
CA ILE A 189 5.40 3.21 3.02
C ILE A 189 4.65 2.60 4.20
N ILE A 190 4.53 1.27 4.19
CA ILE A 190 4.12 0.45 5.33
C ILE A 190 5.31 -0.38 5.76
N ASN A 191 5.70 -0.26 7.03
CA ASN A 191 6.76 -1.06 7.61
C ASN A 191 6.19 -2.41 8.08
N CYS A 192 6.77 -3.50 7.58
CA CYS A 192 6.47 -4.86 8.00
C CYS A 192 7.70 -5.44 8.69
N VAL A 193 7.54 -5.92 9.92
CA VAL A 193 8.60 -6.58 10.68
C VAL A 193 8.34 -8.08 10.70
N LEU A 194 9.33 -8.83 10.24
CA LEU A 194 9.38 -10.29 10.25
C LEU A 194 10.39 -10.72 11.32
N SER A 195 9.91 -11.10 12.49
CA SER A 195 10.76 -11.56 13.61
C SER A 195 11.23 -12.99 13.33
N LEU A 196 12.54 -13.23 13.43
CA LEU A 196 13.18 -14.48 13.02
C LEU A 196 13.66 -15.26 14.25
N PRO A 197 13.08 -16.44 14.54
CA PRO A 197 13.36 -17.18 15.77
C PRO A 197 14.68 -17.96 15.71
N LEU A 198 15.33 -18.13 16.87
CA LEU A 198 16.52 -18.97 17.02
C LEU A 198 16.18 -20.31 17.67
N GLY A 199 15.81 -21.31 16.86
CA GLY A 199 15.54 -22.68 17.32
C GLY A 199 14.31 -22.84 18.24
N ASN A 200 13.99 -21.84 19.05
CA ASN A 200 12.77 -21.69 19.83
C ASN A 200 11.88 -20.60 19.19
N PRO A 201 10.63 -20.93 18.82
CA PRO A 201 9.69 -19.99 18.20
C PRO A 201 9.37 -18.73 19.01
N SER A 202 9.64 -18.72 20.33
CA SER A 202 9.36 -17.57 21.21
C SER A 202 10.57 -16.66 21.47
N LEU A 203 11.75 -17.00 20.94
CA LEU A 203 12.97 -16.22 21.14
C LEU A 203 13.51 -15.73 19.80
N PHE A 204 13.29 -14.45 19.53
CA PHE A 204 13.80 -13.77 18.34
C PHE A 204 15.15 -13.12 18.62
N ASP A 205 16.13 -13.39 17.77
CA ASP A 205 17.47 -12.81 17.85
C ASP A 205 17.81 -11.91 16.66
N SER A 206 16.88 -11.81 15.73
CA SER A 206 16.98 -11.00 14.52
C SER A 206 15.58 -10.73 13.98
N ALA A 207 15.47 -9.70 13.18
CA ALA A 207 14.26 -9.39 12.44
C ALA A 207 14.61 -8.87 11.05
N MET A 208 13.71 -9.12 10.11
CA MET A 208 13.75 -8.49 8.81
C MET A 208 12.67 -7.43 8.75
N LEU A 209 13.09 -6.18 8.66
CA LEU A 209 12.22 -5.05 8.35
C LEU A 209 12.07 -4.94 6.83
N VAL A 210 10.84 -4.92 6.36
CA VAL A 210 10.49 -4.77 4.95
C VAL A 210 9.65 -3.50 4.81
N GLN A 211 10.10 -2.59 3.95
CA GLN A 211 9.39 -1.37 3.61
C GLN A 211 8.55 -1.64 2.36
N LEU A 212 7.23 -1.60 2.52
CA LEU A 212 6.28 -1.87 1.44
C LEU A 212 5.77 -0.55 0.86
N ASP A 213 5.69 -0.48 -0.47
CA ASP A 213 5.11 0.67 -1.18
C ASP A 213 3.58 0.65 -1.07
N THR A 214 3.04 1.63 -0.34
CA THR A 214 1.59 1.75 -0.12
C THR A 214 0.82 1.90 -1.42
N ARG A 215 1.39 2.55 -2.44
CA ARG A 215 0.71 2.72 -3.74
C ARG A 215 0.55 1.37 -4.43
N GLN A 216 1.61 0.55 -4.44
CA GLN A 216 1.57 -0.78 -5.05
C GLN A 216 0.60 -1.72 -4.31
N ILE A 217 0.51 -1.60 -2.98
CA ILE A 217 -0.50 -2.30 -2.19
C ILE A 217 -1.91 -1.86 -2.59
N LEU A 218 -2.15 -0.55 -2.69
CA LEU A 218 -3.45 -0.01 -3.09
C LEU A 218 -3.86 -0.45 -4.49
N TYR A 219 -2.94 -0.42 -5.46
CA TYR A 219 -3.20 -0.92 -6.83
C TYR A 219 -3.59 -2.38 -6.89
N ARG A 220 -3.15 -3.19 -5.91
CA ARG A 220 -3.50 -4.62 -5.83
C ARG A 220 -4.85 -4.84 -5.13
N LEU A 221 -5.26 -3.93 -4.26
CA LEU A 221 -6.47 -4.06 -3.44
C LEU A 221 -7.70 -3.38 -4.05
N ALA A 222 -7.52 -2.25 -4.74
CA ALA A 222 -8.60 -1.47 -5.33
C ALA A 222 -8.86 -1.88 -6.78
N SER A 223 -10.11 -1.77 -7.23
CA SER A 223 -10.42 -1.84 -8.66
C SER A 223 -9.94 -0.58 -9.38
N GLU A 224 -9.65 -0.70 -10.67
CA GLU A 224 -9.27 0.42 -11.54
C GLU A 224 -10.30 1.56 -11.49
N GLU A 225 -11.59 1.19 -11.50
CA GLU A 225 -12.71 2.14 -11.38
C GLU A 225 -12.69 2.93 -10.07
N VAL A 226 -12.36 2.29 -8.94
CA VAL A 226 -12.25 2.94 -7.63
C VAL A 226 -11.01 3.84 -7.56
N LEU A 227 -9.92 3.47 -8.23
CA LEU A 227 -8.70 4.28 -8.28
C LEU A 227 -8.88 5.54 -9.13
N GLU A 228 -9.62 5.46 -10.23
CA GLU A 228 -9.85 6.58 -11.15
C GLU A 228 -10.99 7.51 -10.70
N HIS A 229 -12.10 6.96 -10.21
CA HIS A 229 -13.34 7.72 -9.95
C HIS A 229 -13.65 7.87 -8.45
N GLY A 230 -12.87 7.22 -7.58
CA GLY A 230 -13.14 7.16 -6.15
C GLY A 230 -14.38 6.32 -5.80
N PHE A 231 -14.67 6.19 -4.51
CA PHE A 231 -15.85 5.47 -4.03
C PHE A 231 -17.19 6.21 -4.27
N TYR A 232 -17.17 7.39 -4.89
CA TYR A 232 -18.34 8.23 -5.09
C TYR A 232 -18.78 8.23 -6.56
N ILE A 233 -19.72 7.33 -6.86
CA ILE A 233 -20.69 7.43 -7.97
C ILE A 233 -22.08 7.40 -7.34
#